data_AF-A0A7S4VPH6-F1
#
_entry.id   AF-A0A7S4VPH6-F1
#
_cell.length_a   1.000
_cell.length_b   1.000
_cell.length_c   1.000
_cell.angle_alpha   90.00
_cell.angle_beta   90.00
_cell.angle_gamma   90.00
#
_symmetry.space_group_name_H-M   'P 1'
#
loop_
_entity.id
_entity.type
_entity.pdbx_description
1 polymer ?
#
loop_
_entity_poly.entity_id
_entity_poly.type
_entity_poly.pdbx_seq_one_letter_code
_entity_poly.pdbx_strand_id
1 'polypeptide(L)'
;ARADSLFVIPLSRAAVAVPPLLKPPMRSSLGLTAAYRARPAAGSHGVAPFSWHAVRRATEPSDKGYEKVVLPGTLSVGSRRAMRSLATAAGLKFEAWGPSSARRISLALQAECSCCMNALSFPSDAALEPGQLRAALVEAFGISRLSDDDVT
;
A
#
# COMPACT_ATOMS: atom_id res chain seq x y z
N ALA A 1 -47.06 35.83 67.72
CA ALA A 1 -46.42 34.53 67.49
C ALA A 1 -47.05 33.88 66.26
N ARG A 2 -46.29 33.76 65.16
CA ARG A 2 -46.28 32.63 64.22
C ARG A 2 -45.29 32.96 63.10
N ALA A 3 -44.30 32.08 62.99
CA ALA A 3 -43.13 32.20 62.14
C ALA A 3 -43.47 31.65 60.75
N ASP A 4 -43.10 32.39 59.71
CA ASP A 4 -43.10 31.92 58.32
C ASP A 4 -41.82 31.12 58.07
N SER A 5 -42.01 29.81 57.91
CA SER A 5 -40.97 28.84 57.62
C SER A 5 -40.62 28.86 56.13
N LEU A 6 -39.40 29.28 55.83
CA LEU A 6 -38.77 29.19 54.51
C LEU A 6 -38.51 27.72 54.14
N PHE A 7 -39.13 27.26 53.05
CA PHE A 7 -38.85 25.96 52.44
C PHE A 7 -37.54 26.04 51.61
N VAL A 8 -36.53 25.29 52.04
CA VAL A 8 -35.27 25.10 51.29
C VAL A 8 -35.43 23.87 50.39
N ILE A 9 -35.31 24.06 49.08
CA ILE A 9 -35.30 22.98 48.08
C ILE A 9 -33.85 22.49 47.91
N PRO A 10 -33.56 21.18 48.05
CA PRO A 10 -32.22 20.66 47.76
C PRO A 10 -31.98 20.54 46.24
N LEU A 11 -30.90 21.14 45.76
CA LEU A 11 -30.36 20.95 44.42
C LEU A 11 -29.67 19.58 44.34
N SER A 12 -30.36 18.60 43.76
CA SER A 12 -29.80 17.31 43.39
C SER A 12 -28.75 17.47 42.28
N ARG A 13 -27.48 17.23 42.63
CA ARG A 13 -26.36 17.10 41.69
C ARG A 13 -26.51 15.81 40.88
N ALA A 14 -26.93 15.94 39.62
CA ALA A 14 -26.80 14.86 38.65
C ALA A 14 -25.31 14.63 38.33
N ALA A 15 -24.81 13.43 38.62
CA ALA A 15 -23.47 13.01 38.24
C ALA A 15 -23.37 12.89 36.72
N VAL A 16 -22.52 13.72 36.11
CA VAL A 16 -22.17 13.63 34.69
C VAL A 16 -21.26 12.42 34.52
N ALA A 17 -21.77 11.37 33.87
CA ALA A 17 -20.99 10.20 33.50
C ALA A 17 -19.96 10.61 32.43
N VAL A 18 -18.68 10.53 32.78
CA VAL A 18 -17.57 10.71 31.84
C VAL A 18 -17.47 9.45 30.96
N PRO A 19 -17.61 9.54 29.63
CA PRO A 19 -17.47 8.38 28.76
C PRO A 19 -16.02 7.85 28.80
N PRO A 20 -15.83 6.53 28.77
CA PRO A 20 -14.49 5.95 28.74
C PRO A 20 -13.77 6.35 27.44
N LEU A 21 -12.53 6.81 27.60
CA LEU A 21 -11.57 7.03 26.52
C LEU A 21 -11.46 5.75 25.68
N LEU A 22 -12.05 5.80 24.48
CA LEU A 22 -11.85 4.81 23.42
C LEU A 22 -10.35 4.75 23.13
N LYS A 23 -9.74 3.59 23.44
CA LYS A 23 -8.38 3.26 23.01
C LYS A 23 -8.30 3.47 21.49
N PRO A 24 -7.30 4.20 20.97
CA PRO A 24 -7.11 4.30 19.53
C PRO A 24 -7.00 2.88 18.97
N PRO A 25 -7.59 2.59 17.80
CA PRO A 25 -7.48 1.28 17.19
C PRO A 25 -6.00 0.94 17.06
N MET A 26 -5.60 -0.17 17.69
CA MET A 26 -4.32 -0.83 17.45
C MET A 26 -4.10 -0.81 15.95
N ARG A 27 -3.03 -0.15 15.50
CA ARG A 27 -2.55 -0.23 14.12
C ARG A 27 -2.45 -1.72 13.80
N SER A 28 -3.42 -2.20 13.03
CA SER A 28 -3.46 -3.57 12.56
C SER A 28 -2.14 -3.77 11.82
N SER A 29 -1.36 -4.73 12.32
CA SER A 29 -0.27 -5.28 11.55
C SER A 29 -0.80 -5.55 10.16
N LEU A 30 -0.14 -4.99 9.14
CA LEU A 30 -0.39 -5.29 7.74
C LEU A 30 -0.54 -6.80 7.61
N GLY A 31 -1.78 -7.27 7.44
CA GLY A 31 -2.10 -8.67 7.29
C GLY A 31 -1.50 -9.14 5.96
N LEU A 32 -0.23 -9.52 6.00
CA LEU A 32 0.53 -10.14 4.93
C LEU A 32 0.03 -11.58 4.76
N THR A 33 -1.23 -11.75 4.37
CA THR A 33 -1.85 -13.05 4.08
C THR A 33 -1.88 -13.34 2.57
N ALA A 34 -1.01 -12.68 1.80
CA ALA A 34 -0.90 -12.86 0.36
C ALA A 34 0.58 -13.05 0.00
N ALA A 35 1.04 -14.31 -0.08
CA ALA A 35 2.25 -14.65 -0.82
C ALA A 35 2.43 -16.15 -1.11
N TYR A 36 1.84 -17.07 -0.34
CA TYR A 36 2.23 -18.50 -0.43
C TYR A 36 1.21 -19.46 -1.06
N ARG A 37 0.12 -18.99 -1.69
CA ARG A 37 -0.90 -19.88 -2.28
C ARG A 37 -1.03 -19.91 -3.80
N ALA A 38 -0.23 -19.15 -4.55
CA ALA A 38 -0.23 -19.29 -6.01
C ALA A 38 0.89 -20.24 -6.42
N ARG A 39 0.58 -21.54 -6.50
CA ARG A 39 1.34 -22.46 -7.34
C ARG A 39 0.79 -22.23 -8.76
N PRO A 40 1.50 -21.53 -9.67
CA PRO A 40 1.00 -21.37 -11.02
C PRO A 40 0.89 -22.77 -11.63
N ALA A 41 -0.32 -23.15 -12.04
CA ALA A 41 -0.49 -24.25 -12.96
C ALA A 41 0.34 -23.94 -14.21
N ALA A 42 1.10 -24.94 -14.67
CA ALA A 42 2.06 -24.82 -15.76
C ALA A 42 1.52 -23.97 -16.93
N GLY A 43 2.16 -22.84 -17.20
CA GLY A 43 1.93 -22.03 -18.42
C GLY A 43 1.13 -20.75 -18.26
N SER A 44 0.64 -20.38 -17.07
CA SER A 44 0.01 -19.08 -16.87
C SER A 44 0.99 -18.10 -16.22
N HIS A 45 1.39 -17.04 -16.95
CA HIS A 45 2.01 -15.82 -16.41
C HIS A 45 1.04 -15.02 -15.50
N GLY A 46 -0.14 -15.59 -15.20
CA GLY A 46 -1.20 -14.98 -14.43
C GLY A 46 -0.77 -14.70 -13.00
N VAL A 47 -1.03 -13.47 -12.59
CA VAL A 47 -0.77 -13.01 -11.23
C VAL A 47 -2.02 -13.27 -10.38
N ALA A 48 -1.83 -13.69 -9.13
CA ALA A 48 -2.95 -13.98 -8.25
C ALA A 48 -3.55 -12.69 -7.66
N PRO A 49 -4.87 -12.64 -7.43
CA PRO A 49 -5.47 -11.53 -6.71
C PRO A 49 -4.89 -11.43 -5.29
N PHE A 50 -4.63 -10.22 -4.84
CA PHE A 50 -4.00 -9.91 -3.55
C PHE A 50 -4.78 -8.85 -2.77
N SER A 51 -4.42 -8.64 -1.50
CA SER A 51 -5.02 -7.61 -0.65
C SER A 51 -4.00 -6.54 -0.29
N TRP A 52 -4.35 -5.27 -0.49
CA TRP A 52 -3.51 -4.12 -0.15
C TRP A 52 -4.36 -3.03 0.51
N HIS A 53 -3.99 -2.60 1.72
CA HIS A 53 -4.77 -1.70 2.57
C HIS A 53 -6.27 -2.07 2.67
N ALA A 54 -6.56 -3.35 2.97
CA ALA A 54 -7.91 -3.92 3.05
C ALA A 54 -8.73 -3.91 1.74
N VAL A 55 -8.13 -3.50 0.62
CA VAL A 55 -8.75 -3.57 -0.71
C VAL A 55 -8.23 -4.81 -1.44
N ARG A 56 -9.15 -5.65 -1.92
CA ARG A 56 -8.80 -6.77 -2.80
C ARG A 56 -8.51 -6.22 -4.20
N ARG A 57 -7.33 -6.55 -4.73
CA ARG A 57 -6.82 -6.10 -6.02
C ARG A 57 -6.43 -7.29 -6.86
N ALA A 58 -6.42 -7.08 -8.17
CA ALA A 58 -5.87 -8.02 -9.13
C ALA A 58 -4.79 -7.30 -9.93
N THR A 59 -3.86 -8.10 -10.41
CA THR A 59 -2.77 -7.72 -11.30
C THR A 59 -3.16 -8.29 -12.65
N GLU A 60 -3.18 -7.42 -13.65
CA GLU A 60 -3.55 -7.78 -15.01
C GLU A 60 -2.33 -7.61 -15.92
N PRO A 61 -2.13 -8.50 -16.90
CA PRO A 61 -1.08 -8.29 -17.88
C PRO A 61 -1.31 -6.95 -18.59
N SER A 62 -0.25 -6.18 -18.75
CA SER A 62 -0.28 -4.93 -19.49
C SER A 62 -0.70 -5.16 -20.94
N ASP A 63 -1.59 -4.31 -21.47
CA ASP A 63 -1.88 -4.26 -22.91
C ASP A 63 -0.63 -3.95 -23.75
N LYS A 64 0.38 -3.30 -23.14
CA LYS A 64 1.67 -2.98 -23.77
C LYS A 64 2.71 -4.09 -23.59
N GLY A 65 2.35 -5.17 -22.89
CA GLY A 65 3.20 -6.34 -22.70
C GLY A 65 4.44 -6.10 -21.84
N TYR A 66 4.41 -5.10 -20.95
CA TYR A 66 5.48 -4.92 -19.97
C TYR A 66 5.42 -6.00 -18.89
N GLU A 67 6.58 -6.57 -18.56
CA GLU A 67 6.72 -7.55 -17.48
C GLU A 67 7.64 -7.05 -16.36
N LYS A 68 8.33 -5.93 -16.59
CA LYS A 68 9.28 -5.33 -15.66
C LYS A 68 9.13 -3.80 -15.64
N VAL A 69 9.26 -3.20 -14.45
CA VAL A 69 9.40 -1.75 -14.26
C VAL A 69 10.72 -1.46 -13.56
N VAL A 70 11.50 -0.52 -14.09
CA VAL A 70 12.75 -0.04 -13.50
C VAL A 70 12.59 1.43 -13.10
N LEU A 71 12.55 1.67 -11.79
CA LEU A 71 12.33 2.99 -11.21
C LEU A 71 13.66 3.75 -10.98
N PRO A 72 13.63 5.09 -10.92
CA PRO A 72 14.82 5.91 -10.74
C PRO A 72 15.37 5.80 -9.32
N GLY A 73 16.63 6.20 -9.14
CA GLY A 73 17.31 6.18 -7.84
C GLY A 73 16.95 7.38 -6.94
N THR A 74 16.30 8.39 -7.51
CA THR A 74 15.85 9.64 -6.88
C THR A 74 14.64 9.46 -5.95
N LEU A 75 14.02 8.28 -5.93
CA LEU A 75 12.84 8.01 -5.11
C LEU A 75 13.12 8.19 -3.62
N SER A 76 12.14 8.78 -2.93
CA SER A 76 12.16 8.90 -1.48
C SER A 76 12.30 7.53 -0.80
N VAL A 77 12.78 7.54 0.46
CA VAL A 77 12.85 6.30 1.25
C VAL A 77 11.46 5.71 1.50
N GLY A 78 10.45 6.56 1.70
CA GLY A 78 9.04 6.17 1.87
C GLY A 78 8.53 5.41 0.65
N SER A 79 8.63 6.03 -0.53
CA SER A 79 8.19 5.42 -1.79
C SER A 79 8.90 4.10 -2.09
N ARG A 80 10.22 4.01 -1.83
CA ARG A 80 10.94 2.73 -2.01
C ARG A 80 10.44 1.63 -1.07
N ARG A 81 10.11 1.97 0.18
CA ARG A 81 9.51 1.03 1.15
C ARG A 81 8.10 0.63 0.72
N ALA A 82 7.29 1.58 0.25
CA ALA A 82 5.96 1.32 -0.28
C ALA A 82 6.02 0.36 -1.47
N MET A 83 6.89 0.62 -2.46
CA MET A 83 7.10 -0.25 -3.63
C MET A 83 7.51 -1.66 -3.26
N ARG A 84 8.44 -1.83 -2.32
CA ARG A 84 8.83 -3.17 -1.83
C ARG A 84 7.67 -3.92 -1.20
N SER A 85 6.87 -3.21 -0.40
CA SER A 85 5.75 -3.81 0.33
C SER A 85 4.62 -4.19 -0.62
N LEU A 86 4.32 -3.31 -1.59
CA LEU A 86 3.39 -3.57 -2.69
C LEU A 86 3.85 -4.76 -3.53
N ALA A 87 5.13 -4.82 -3.89
CA ALA A 87 5.70 -5.94 -4.64
C ALA A 87 5.46 -7.27 -3.94
N THR A 88 5.72 -7.29 -2.62
CA THR A 88 5.53 -8.48 -1.78
C THR A 88 4.06 -8.92 -1.77
N ALA A 89 3.14 -7.96 -1.60
CA ALA A 89 1.70 -8.26 -1.58
C ALA A 89 1.19 -8.74 -2.94
N ALA A 90 1.64 -8.12 -4.03
CA ALA A 90 1.27 -8.46 -5.41
C ALA A 90 1.99 -9.72 -5.93
N GLY A 91 2.89 -10.31 -5.15
CA GLY A 91 3.69 -11.46 -5.57
C GLY A 91 4.74 -11.14 -6.64
N LEU A 92 5.13 -9.88 -6.80
CA LEU A 92 6.14 -9.42 -7.75
C LEU A 92 7.56 -9.67 -7.21
N LYS A 93 8.50 -9.92 -8.12
CA LYS A 93 9.92 -9.94 -7.83
C LYS A 93 10.41 -8.50 -7.63
N PHE A 94 11.03 -8.25 -6.48
CA PHE A 94 11.65 -6.96 -6.16
C PHE A 94 13.17 -7.10 -6.15
N GLU A 95 13.85 -6.29 -6.96
CA GLU A 95 15.31 -6.20 -6.97
C GLU A 95 15.73 -4.76 -6.71
N ALA A 96 16.85 -4.59 -6.00
CA ALA A 96 17.39 -3.27 -5.73
C ALA A 96 18.92 -3.28 -5.83
N TRP A 97 19.49 -2.29 -6.51
CA TRP A 97 20.93 -2.22 -6.77
C TRP A 97 21.46 -0.79 -6.73
N GLY A 98 22.78 -0.68 -6.59
CA GLY A 98 23.48 0.59 -6.46
C GLY A 98 23.66 1.08 -5.01
N PRO A 99 24.30 2.25 -4.83
CA PRO A 99 24.59 2.82 -3.52
C PRO A 99 23.31 3.18 -2.77
N SER A 100 23.35 3.19 -1.43
CA SER A 100 22.18 3.46 -0.59
C SER A 100 21.49 4.79 -0.91
N SER A 101 22.26 5.83 -1.21
CA SER A 101 21.79 7.18 -1.57
C SER A 101 21.05 7.25 -2.90
N ALA A 102 21.35 6.38 -3.87
CA ALA A 102 20.80 6.41 -5.23
C ALA A 102 20.31 5.03 -5.69
N ARG A 103 19.84 4.20 -4.74
CA ARG A 103 19.45 2.82 -5.00
C ARG A 103 18.28 2.77 -5.97
N ARG A 104 18.51 2.16 -7.13
CA ARG A 104 17.47 1.85 -8.12
C ARG A 104 16.75 0.59 -7.69
N ILE A 105 15.48 0.51 -8.07
CA ILE A 105 14.64 -0.66 -7.79
C ILE A 105 13.96 -1.12 -9.08
N SER A 106 13.78 -2.44 -9.22
CA SER A 106 12.86 -2.99 -10.21
C SER A 106 11.84 -3.90 -9.60
N LEU A 107 10.68 -3.88 -10.24
CA LEU A 107 9.55 -4.77 -10.02
C LEU A 107 9.41 -5.63 -11.27
N ALA A 108 9.23 -6.94 -11.13
CA ALA A 108 9.02 -7.85 -12.25
C ALA A 108 8.03 -8.97 -11.89
N LEU A 109 7.43 -9.59 -12.90
CA LEU A 109 6.68 -10.84 -12.72
C LEU A 109 7.65 -11.98 -12.32
N GLN A 110 7.18 -12.98 -11.56
CA GLN A 110 8.06 -14.08 -11.09
C GLN A 110 8.53 -15.03 -12.19
N ALA A 111 7.73 -15.19 -13.24
CA ALA A 111 8.07 -16.05 -14.36
C ALA A 111 9.02 -15.29 -15.29
N GLU A 112 10.32 -15.29 -14.97
CA GLU A 112 11.35 -14.74 -15.86
C GLU A 112 11.47 -15.63 -17.11
N CYS A 113 10.71 -15.36 -18.19
CA CYS A 113 11.11 -15.87 -19.50
C CYS A 113 12.30 -15.05 -19.98
N SER A 114 13.41 -15.70 -20.30
CA SER A 114 14.55 -15.09 -21.00
C SER A 114 14.17 -14.47 -22.35
N CYS A 115 12.97 -14.76 -22.86
CA CYS A 115 12.41 -14.30 -24.11
C CYS A 115 11.55 -13.02 -24.03
N CYS A 116 11.12 -12.59 -22.84
CA CYS A 116 10.07 -11.56 -22.65
C CYS A 116 10.57 -10.31 -21.88
N MET A 117 11.75 -9.78 -22.21
CA MET A 117 12.34 -8.65 -21.45
C MET A 117 11.76 -7.26 -21.79
N ASN A 118 10.44 -7.13 -21.94
CA ASN A 118 9.82 -5.82 -22.09
C ASN A 118 9.82 -5.09 -20.73
N ALA A 119 10.68 -4.07 -20.62
CA ALA A 119 10.86 -3.30 -19.40
C ALA A 119 10.48 -1.82 -19.60
N LEU A 120 9.58 -1.33 -18.75
CA LEU A 120 9.32 0.09 -18.61
C LEU A 120 10.41 0.69 -17.72
N SER A 121 11.31 1.49 -18.30
CA SER A 121 12.47 2.04 -17.60
C SER A 121 12.44 3.56 -17.58
N PHE A 122 12.73 4.13 -16.42
CA PHE A 122 12.88 5.57 -16.25
C PHE A 122 14.36 5.99 -16.19
N PRO A 123 14.69 7.22 -16.65
CA PRO A 123 16.02 7.80 -16.47
C PRO A 123 16.45 7.82 -15.01
N SER A 124 17.75 7.64 -14.72
CA SER A 124 18.24 7.51 -13.34
C SER A 124 18.04 8.77 -12.48
N ASP A 125 18.00 9.92 -13.13
CA ASP A 125 17.87 11.27 -12.60
C ASP A 125 16.44 11.81 -12.63
N ALA A 126 15.49 11.07 -13.22
CA ALA A 126 14.10 11.48 -13.28
C ALA A 126 13.49 11.55 -11.87
N ALA A 127 12.83 12.66 -11.55
CA ALA A 127 11.97 12.76 -10.36
C ALA A 127 10.56 12.31 -10.75
N LEU A 128 10.09 11.21 -10.15
CA LEU A 128 8.73 10.72 -10.39
C LEU A 128 7.81 11.18 -9.26
N GLU A 129 6.76 11.90 -9.63
CA GLU A 129 5.67 12.23 -8.74
C GLU A 129 4.82 10.98 -8.42
N PRO A 130 4.13 10.93 -7.27
CA PRO A 130 3.25 9.81 -6.89
C PRO A 130 2.26 9.40 -8.01
N GLY A 131 1.69 10.37 -8.71
CA GLY A 131 0.80 10.12 -9.85
C GLY A 131 1.48 9.35 -11.00
N GLN A 132 2.74 9.64 -11.29
CA GLN A 132 3.51 8.97 -12.34
C GLN A 132 3.92 7.56 -11.91
N LEU A 133 4.24 7.35 -10.64
CA LEU A 133 4.49 6.01 -10.08
C LEU A 133 3.26 5.11 -10.22
N ARG A 134 2.08 5.62 -9.90
CA ARG A 134 0.83 4.88 -10.10
C ARG A 134 0.59 4.56 -11.56
N ALA A 135 0.74 5.55 -12.45
CA ALA A 135 0.57 5.34 -13.88
C ALA A 135 1.50 4.23 -14.39
N ALA A 136 2.77 4.22 -13.95
CA ALA A 136 3.73 3.17 -14.30
C ALA A 136 3.30 1.78 -13.79
N LEU A 137 2.77 1.68 -12.57
CA LEU A 137 2.29 0.40 -12.00
C LEU A 137 1.01 -0.11 -12.67
N VAL A 138 0.08 0.79 -13.01
CA VAL A 138 -1.11 0.48 -13.80
C VAL A 138 -0.69 0.02 -15.19
N GLU A 139 0.21 0.76 -15.82
CA GLU A 139 0.66 0.47 -17.18
C GLU A 139 1.41 -0.84 -17.26
N ALA A 140 2.24 -1.19 -16.27
CA ALA A 140 3.05 -2.40 -16.33
C ALA A 140 2.37 -3.65 -15.75
N PHE A 141 1.56 -3.50 -14.70
CA PHE A 141 1.01 -4.63 -13.96
C PHE A 141 -0.52 -4.59 -13.82
N GLY A 142 -1.19 -3.64 -14.48
CA GLY A 142 -2.64 -3.51 -14.41
C GLY A 142 -3.17 -3.18 -13.02
N ILE A 143 -2.33 -2.71 -12.09
CA ILE A 143 -2.72 -2.46 -10.70
C ILE A 143 -3.50 -1.15 -10.62
N SER A 144 -4.81 -1.23 -10.89
CA SER A 144 -5.71 -0.08 -10.84
C SER A 144 -6.05 0.36 -9.40
N ARG A 145 -6.58 1.59 -9.29
CA ARG A 145 -7.12 2.18 -8.04
C ARG A 145 -6.09 2.34 -6.91
N LEU A 146 -4.83 2.63 -7.25
CA LEU A 146 -3.83 3.07 -6.26
C LEU A 146 -4.10 4.51 -5.82
N SER A 147 -4.05 4.79 -4.52
CA SER A 147 -4.01 6.16 -3.98
C SER A 147 -2.56 6.67 -3.93
N ASP A 148 -2.37 7.97 -3.65
CA ASP A 148 -1.01 8.52 -3.49
C ASP A 148 -0.35 7.94 -2.24
N ASP A 149 -1.13 7.74 -1.17
CA ASP A 149 -0.68 7.09 0.07
C ASP A 149 -0.21 5.65 -0.13
N ASP A 150 -0.70 4.94 -1.15
CA ASP A 150 -0.24 3.58 -1.47
C ASP A 150 1.20 3.55 -2.00
N VAL A 151 1.71 4.69 -2.52
CA VAL A 151 3.01 4.78 -3.23
C VAL A 151 4.02 5.70 -2.54
N THR A 152 3.68 6.27 -1.38
CA THR A 152 4.54 7.15 -0.55
C THR A 152 4.73 6.61 0.85
#